data_AF-A0A2N6EUQ1-F1
#
_entry.id   AF-A0A2N6EUQ1-F1
#
_cell.length_a   1.000
_cell.length_b   1.000
_cell.length_c   1.000
_cell.angle_alpha   90.00
_cell.angle_beta   90.00
_cell.angle_gamma   90.00
#
_symmetry.space_group_name_H-M   'P 1'
#
loop_
_entity.id
_entity.type
_entity.pdbx_description
1 polymer ?
#
loop_
_entity_poly.entity_id
_entity_poly.type
_entity_poly.pdbx_seq_one_letter_code
_entity_poly.pdbx_strand_id
1 'polypeptide(L)'
;FGLAIDLSQVRCDGTLSDLEILYSESQSRLLVTVAPDKAEEFYKLFAGQEVSLLGEVTAEPRLKVTGLDGSVIIDRENAVLKEAWQAPLREM
;
A
#
# COMPACT_ATOMS: atom_id res chain seq x y z
N PHE A 1 -13.89 4.65 -3.22
CA PHE A 1 -12.48 4.56 -3.63
C PHE A 1 -11.84 3.33 -3.03
N GLY A 2 -10.90 2.77 -3.77
CA GLY A 2 -10.07 1.64 -3.40
C GLY A 2 -8.61 1.92 -3.75
N LEU A 3 -7.81 0.87 -3.78
CA LEU A 3 -6.38 0.94 -4.04
C LEU A 3 -5.95 -0.23 -4.92
N ALA A 4 -5.12 0.07 -5.92
CA ALA A 4 -4.33 -0.92 -6.64
C ALA A 4 -2.86 -0.70 -6.27
N ILE A 5 -2.21 -1.71 -5.69
CA ILE A 5 -0.85 -1.64 -5.14
C ILE A 5 0.00 -2.75 -5.76
N ASP A 6 1.27 -2.43 -6.05
CA ASP A 6 2.29 -3.37 -6.50
C ASP A 6 3.41 -3.47 -5.45
N LEU A 7 3.56 -4.64 -4.83
CA LEU A 7 4.57 -4.86 -3.80
C LEU A 7 6.00 -4.76 -4.31
N SER A 8 6.24 -4.95 -5.62
CA SER A 8 7.57 -4.77 -6.21
C SER A 8 8.07 -3.32 -6.14
N GLN A 9 7.17 -2.37 -5.89
CA GLN A 9 7.51 -0.96 -5.69
C GLN A 9 7.91 -0.63 -4.24
N VAL A 10 7.72 -1.56 -3.30
CA VAL A 10 8.14 -1.34 -1.90
C VAL A 10 9.67 -1.47 -1.81
N ARG A 11 10.31 -0.46 -1.25
CA ARG A 11 11.74 -0.53 -0.92
C ARG A 11 11.91 -1.23 0.42
N CYS A 12 12.76 -2.25 0.43
CA CYS A 12 13.13 -2.99 1.62
C CYS A 12 14.59 -3.42 1.53
N ASP A 13 15.22 -3.57 2.69
CA ASP A 13 16.56 -4.14 2.79
C ASP A 13 16.50 -5.67 2.66
N GLY A 14 17.36 -6.22 1.80
CA GLY A 14 17.44 -7.67 1.58
C GLY A 14 16.26 -8.25 0.81
N THR A 15 16.16 -9.57 0.83
CA THR A 15 15.10 -10.32 0.16
C THR A 15 14.01 -10.64 1.16
N LEU A 16 12.86 -10.00 1.02
CA LEU A 16 11.65 -10.27 1.80
C LEU A 16 10.60 -10.97 0.94
N SER A 17 9.79 -11.81 1.56
CA SER A 17 8.59 -12.40 0.97
C SER A 17 7.44 -11.39 0.92
N ASP A 18 6.40 -11.67 0.11
CA ASP A 18 5.18 -10.85 0.04
C ASP A 18 4.56 -10.61 1.44
N LEU A 19 4.57 -11.63 2.29
CA LEU A 19 4.01 -11.58 3.64
C LEU A 19 4.85 -10.67 4.55
N GLU A 20 6.17 -10.79 4.49
CA GLU A 20 7.07 -9.93 5.27
C GLU A 20 6.96 -8.46 4.83
N ILE A 21 6.79 -8.19 3.53
CA ILE A 21 6.55 -6.84 3.02
C ILE A 21 5.22 -6.28 3.54
N LEU A 22 4.13 -7.05 3.44
CA LEU A 22 2.78 -6.61 3.81
C LEU A 22 2.61 -6.36 5.31
N TYR A 23 3.22 -7.20 6.15
CA TYR A 23 3.03 -7.18 7.60
C TYR A 23 4.26 -6.63 8.35
N SER A 24 5.25 -6.07 7.65
CA SER A 24 6.38 -5.40 8.29
C SER A 24 5.91 -4.21 9.13
N GLU A 25 6.48 -4.08 10.33
CA GLU A 25 6.32 -2.94 11.24
C GLU A 25 7.58 -2.06 11.32
N SER A 26 8.38 -2.01 10.24
CA SER A 26 9.52 -1.10 10.15
C SER A 26 9.10 0.34 10.48
N GLN A 27 9.89 0.98 11.34
CA GLN A 27 9.60 2.30 11.89
C GLN A 27 9.80 3.42 10.87
N SER A 28 9.32 4.63 11.21
CA SER A 28 9.59 5.87 10.45
C SER A 28 9.11 5.88 8.99
N ARG A 29 8.11 5.06 8.65
CA ARG A 29 7.47 5.07 7.32
C ARG A 29 6.25 5.98 7.31
N LEU A 30 6.03 6.66 6.18
CA LEU A 30 4.86 7.49 5.92
C LEU A 30 4.14 6.99 4.67
N LEU A 31 2.82 6.88 4.74
CA LEU A 31 1.97 6.62 3.58
C LEU A 31 1.26 7.92 3.18
N VAL A 32 1.39 8.33 1.93
CA VAL A 32 0.84 9.59 1.41
C VAL A 32 0.09 9.31 0.11
N THR A 33 -1.06 9.97 -0.06
CA THR A 33 -1.79 10.02 -1.34
C THR A 33 -1.57 11.39 -1.96
N VAL A 34 -1.13 11.42 -3.21
CA VAL A 34 -0.82 12.66 -3.95
C VAL A 34 -1.66 12.71 -5.21
N ALA A 35 -2.28 13.86 -5.50
CA ALA A 35 -2.99 14.06 -6.75
C ALA A 35 -1.99 14.01 -7.93
N PRO A 36 -2.34 13.40 -9.08
CA PRO A 36 -1.39 13.21 -10.19
C PRO A 36 -0.75 14.51 -10.70
N ASP A 37 -1.49 15.62 -10.69
CA ASP A 37 -1.02 16.95 -11.09
C ASP A 37 -0.05 17.61 -10.08
N LYS A 38 0.08 17.02 -8.89
CA LYS A 38 1.01 17.44 -7.82
C LYS A 38 2.18 16.50 -7.61
N ALA A 39 2.21 15.37 -8.32
CA ALA A 39 3.23 14.34 -8.13
C ALA A 39 4.65 14.88 -8.36
N GLU A 40 4.88 15.65 -9.44
CA GLU A 40 6.20 16.19 -9.74
C GLU A 40 6.70 17.18 -8.67
N GLU A 41 5.81 18.06 -8.19
CA GLU A 41 6.13 19.00 -7.12
C GLU A 41 6.43 18.27 -5.80
N PHE A 42 5.64 17.24 -5.48
CA PHE A 42 5.88 16.40 -4.31
C PHE A 42 7.25 15.72 -4.36
N TYR A 43 7.63 15.11 -5.49
CA TYR A 43 8.96 14.50 -5.63
C TYR A 43 10.10 15.50 -5.47
N LYS A 44 9.93 16.75 -5.94
CA LYS A 44 10.92 17.81 -5.72
C LYS A 44 11.08 18.16 -4.24
N LEU A 45 9.98 18.22 -3.48
CA LEU A 45 10.03 18.51 -2.04
C LEU A 45 10.75 17.43 -1.23
N PHE A 46 10.64 16.17 -1.66
CA PHE A 46 11.29 15.02 -1.02
C PHE A 46 12.58 14.59 -1.71
N ALA A 47 13.19 15.46 -2.54
CA ALA A 47 14.43 15.13 -3.22
C ALA A 47 15.53 14.73 -2.21
N GLY A 48 16.16 13.58 -2.45
CA GLY A 48 17.17 12.99 -1.57
C GLY A 48 16.61 12.13 -0.43
N GLN A 49 15.29 12.00 -0.29
CA GLN A 49 14.64 11.02 0.57
C GLN A 49 14.20 9.80 -0.23
N GLU A 50 14.01 8.67 0.45
CA GLU A 50 13.42 7.49 -0.17
C GLU A 50 11.91 7.66 -0.35
N VAL A 51 11.47 7.70 -1.60
CA VAL A 51 10.05 7.80 -1.98
C VAL A 51 9.77 6.80 -3.08
N SER A 52 8.70 6.02 -2.93
CA SER A 52 8.27 5.06 -3.94
C SER A 52 6.77 5.17 -4.18
N LEU A 53 6.37 5.15 -5.45
CA LEU A 53 4.97 5.09 -5.85
C LEU A 53 4.49 3.64 -5.73
N LEU A 54 3.73 3.35 -4.68
CA LEU A 54 3.24 1.98 -4.43
C LEU A 54 2.09 1.58 -5.36
N GLY A 55 1.41 2.55 -5.96
CA GLY A 55 0.24 2.31 -6.79
C GLY A 55 -0.69 3.52 -6.85
N GLU A 56 -1.98 3.27 -7.00
CA GLU A 56 -2.98 4.31 -7.28
C GLU A 56 -4.29 4.13 -6.51
N VAL A 57 -5.00 5.25 -6.32
CA VAL A 57 -6.38 5.25 -5.81
C VAL A 57 -7.33 4.97 -6.97
N THR A 58 -8.18 3.97 -6.80
CA THR A 58 -9.16 3.55 -7.81
C THR A 58 -10.57 3.97 -7.42
N ALA A 59 -11.49 4.01 -8.40
CA ALA A 59 -12.88 4.33 -8.15
C ALA A 59 -13.59 3.21 -7.35
N GLU A 60 -13.32 1.95 -7.72
CA GLU A 60 -13.90 0.76 -7.11
C GLU A 60 -13.47 0.64 -5.64
N PRO A 61 -14.38 0.36 -4.69
CA PRO A 61 -14.07 0.28 -3.27
C PRO A 61 -13.42 -1.05 -2.88
N ARG A 62 -12.29 -1.38 -3.52
CA ARG A 62 -11.56 -2.64 -3.35
C ARG A 62 -10.08 -2.40 -3.12
N LEU A 63 -9.45 -3.29 -2.36
CA LEU A 63 -8.01 -3.37 -2.28
C LEU A 63 -7.55 -4.49 -3.21
N LYS A 64 -6.73 -4.13 -4.19
CA LYS A 64 -6.02 -5.05 -5.07
C LYS A 64 -4.51 -4.93 -4.81
N VAL A 65 -3.86 -6.03 -4.48
CA VAL A 65 -2.41 -6.10 -4.28
C VAL A 65 -1.81 -7.15 -5.20
N THR A 66 -0.82 -6.72 -5.96
CA THR A 66 0.03 -7.58 -6.78
C THR A 66 1.32 -7.90 -6.01
N GLY A 67 1.65 -9.19 -5.90
CA GLY A 67 2.85 -9.69 -5.25
C GLY A 67 4.11 -9.55 -6.11
N LEU A 68 5.25 -9.92 -5.55
CA LEU A 68 6.56 -9.79 -6.20
C LEU A 68 6.70 -10.58 -7.50
N ASP A 69 5.92 -11.65 -7.68
CA ASP A 69 5.89 -12.47 -8.90
C ASP A 69 4.88 -11.99 -9.96
N GLY A 70 4.19 -10.87 -9.69
CA GLY A 70 3.16 -10.31 -10.57
C GLY A 70 1.77 -10.93 -10.40
N SER A 71 1.60 -11.94 -9.53
CA SER A 71 0.30 -12.51 -9.22
C SER A 71 -0.53 -11.60 -8.30
N VAL A 72 -1.85 -11.68 -8.39
CA VAL A 72 -2.75 -10.95 -7.48
C VAL A 72 -2.92 -11.76 -6.21
N ILE A 73 -2.39 -11.24 -5.11
CA ILE A 73 -2.40 -11.91 -3.79
C ILE A 73 -3.54 -11.41 -2.89
N ILE A 74 -4.04 -10.19 -3.14
CA ILE A 74 -5.24 -9.65 -2.48
C ILE A 74 -6.14 -9.04 -3.56
N ASP A 75 -7.42 -9.41 -3.55
CA ASP A 75 -8.49 -8.74 -4.29
C ASP A 75 -9.78 -8.85 -3.47
N ARG A 76 -10.05 -7.86 -2.63
CA ARG A 76 -11.19 -7.86 -1.71
C ARG A 76 -11.83 -6.49 -1.60
N GLU A 77 -13.12 -6.47 -1.28
CA GLU A 77 -13.83 -5.24 -1.00
C GLU A 77 -13.37 -4.62 0.32
N ASN A 78 -13.26 -3.29 0.34
CA ASN A 78 -12.85 -2.56 1.52
C ASN A 78 -13.80 -2.79 2.70
N ALA A 79 -15.09 -2.99 2.42
CA ALA A 79 -16.09 -3.30 3.45
C ALA A 79 -15.78 -4.62 4.18
N VAL A 80 -15.39 -5.66 3.44
CA VAL A 80 -15.04 -6.98 4.00
C VAL A 80 -13.76 -6.87 4.85
N LEU A 81 -12.74 -6.20 4.33
CA LEU A 81 -11.47 -5.99 5.05
C LEU A 81 -11.69 -5.18 6.33
N LYS A 82 -12.49 -4.11 6.26
CA LYS A 82 -12.81 -3.26 7.40
C LYS A 82 -13.60 -4.03 8.46
N GLU A 83 -14.55 -4.87 8.06
CA GLU A 83 -15.30 -5.67 9.01
C GLU A 83 -14.41 -6.70 9.72
N ALA A 84 -13.54 -7.41 8.98
CA ALA A 84 -12.60 -8.35 9.57
C ALA A 84 -11.65 -7.68 10.58
N TRP A 85 -11.23 -6.44 10.33
CA TRP A 85 -10.43 -5.66 11.28
C TRP A 85 -11.22 -5.19 12.51
N GLN A 86 -12.46 -4.73 12.33
CA GLN A 86 -13.24 -4.13 13.41
C GLN A 86 -13.96 -5.14 14.30
N ALA A 87 -14.35 -6.30 13.78
CA ALA A 87 -15.04 -7.35 14.53
C ALA A 87 -14.36 -7.67 15.88
N PRO A 88 -13.05 -8.00 15.96
CA PRO A 88 -12.41 -8.34 17.23
C PRO A 88 -12.34 -7.16 18.22
N LEU A 89 -12.38 -5.91 17.75
CA LEU A 89 -12.33 -4.73 18.61
C LEU A 89 -13.66 -4.42 19.30
N ARG A 90 -14.78 -4.93 18.76
CA ARG A 90 -16.12 -4.73 19.33
C ARG A 90 -16.45 -5.76 20.42
N GLU A 91 -15.72 -6.87 20.42
CA GLU A 91 -15.83 -7.94 21.42
C GLU A 91 -14.94 -7.71 22.65
N MET A 92 -14.16 -6.63 22.66
CA MET A 92 -13.39 -6.11 23.80
C MET A 92 -14.25 -5.18 24.66
#